data_AF-A0A966SJP2-F1
#
_entry.id   AF-A0A966SJP2-F1
#
_cell.length_a   1.000
_cell.length_b   1.000
_cell.length_c   1.000
_cell.angle_alpha   90.00
_cell.angle_beta   90.00
_cell.angle_gamma   90.00
#
_symmetry.space_group_name_H-M   'P 1'
#
loop_
_entity.id
_entity.type
_entity.pdbx_description
1 polymer ?
#
loop_
_entity_poly.entity_id
_entity_poly.type
_entity_poly.pdbx_seq_one_letter_code
_entity_poly.pdbx_strand_id
1 'polypeptide(L)'
;AEVTERIYGTKGVYEGESGSKRHVITGENRWRWTGDKTQNGYQTEHDEMYASIRAGKPINTGDRFIKTTMTAIMARMAAYTGKEITWEMALNSKEDLFPKNITWDMKHPVAPVAKPGQTQFS
;
A
#
# COMPACT_ATOMS: atom_id res chain seq x y z
N ALA A 1 -2.29 2.61 -19.97
CA ALA A 1 -3.29 2.47 -18.90
C ALA A 1 -3.36 3.80 -18.16
N GLU A 2 -4.56 4.32 -17.89
CA GLU A 2 -4.75 5.53 -17.08
C GLU A 2 -4.71 5.11 -15.60
N VAL A 3 -3.89 5.79 -14.77
CA VAL A 3 -3.82 5.55 -13.33
C VAL A 3 -4.47 6.73 -12.62
N THR A 4 -5.75 6.62 -12.33
CA THR A 4 -6.54 7.68 -11.67
C THR A 4 -7.08 7.15 -10.34
N GLU A 5 -6.83 7.88 -9.27
CA GLU A 5 -7.46 7.75 -7.97
C GLU A 5 -8.84 8.39 -7.99
N ARG A 6 -9.85 7.65 -7.53
CA ARG A 6 -11.22 8.15 -7.39
C ARG A 6 -11.72 7.87 -5.99
N ILE A 7 -12.28 8.89 -5.34
CA ILE A 7 -12.92 8.75 -4.03
C ILE A 7 -14.36 9.25 -4.19
N TYR A 8 -15.32 8.36 -3.94
CA TYR A 8 -16.74 8.65 -4.01
C TYR A 8 -17.28 8.97 -2.62
N GLY A 9 -17.82 10.17 -2.45
CA GLY A 9 -18.56 10.58 -1.25
C GLY A 9 -20.01 10.90 -1.59
N THR A 10 -20.87 11.01 -0.57
CA THR A 10 -22.29 11.34 -0.74
C THR A 10 -22.54 12.74 -1.30
N LYS A 11 -21.55 13.65 -1.16
CA LYS A 11 -21.65 15.07 -1.53
C LYS A 11 -20.73 15.47 -2.68
N GLY A 12 -20.00 14.51 -3.24
CA GLY A 12 -19.02 14.80 -4.27
C GLY A 12 -18.08 13.65 -4.57
N VAL A 13 -17.30 13.83 -5.63
CA VAL A 13 -16.31 12.87 -6.10
C VAL A 13 -14.98 13.59 -6.25
N TYR A 14 -13.94 13.03 -5.63
CA TYR A 14 -12.57 13.37 -5.93
C TYR A 14 -12.06 12.51 -7.08
N GLU A 15 -11.38 13.14 -8.03
CA GLU A 15 -10.55 12.48 -9.02
C GLU A 15 -9.16 13.12 -9.03
N GLY A 16 -8.13 12.29 -9.02
CA GLY A 16 -6.80 12.75 -9.37
C GLY A 16 -5.80 11.65 -9.66
N GLU A 17 -4.60 12.03 -10.03
CA GLU A 17 -3.51 11.11 -10.35
C GLU A 17 -2.25 11.60 -9.64
N SER A 18 -1.56 10.68 -8.96
CA SER A 18 -0.30 10.98 -8.29
C SER A 18 0.74 11.51 -9.28
N GLY A 19 1.36 12.64 -8.95
CA GLY A 19 2.32 13.32 -9.84
C GLY A 19 1.67 14.10 -11.00
N SER A 20 0.35 14.01 -11.20
CA SER A 20 -0.38 14.86 -12.13
C SER A 20 -0.79 16.19 -11.48
N LYS A 21 -1.21 17.14 -12.30
CA LYS A 21 -1.78 18.43 -11.84
C LYS A 21 -3.31 18.40 -11.74
N ARG A 22 -3.92 17.24 -12.01
CA ARG A 22 -5.37 17.10 -12.08
C ARG A 22 -5.84 16.52 -10.75
N HIS A 23 -6.10 17.38 -9.78
CA HIS A 23 -6.79 17.02 -8.55
C HIS A 23 -8.06 17.87 -8.46
N VAL A 24 -9.23 17.22 -8.52
CA VAL A 24 -10.52 17.90 -8.61
C VAL A 24 -11.53 17.23 -7.69
N ILE A 25 -12.29 18.05 -6.96
CA ILE A 25 -13.50 17.63 -6.25
C ILE A 25 -14.69 18.26 -6.98
N THR A 26 -15.64 17.42 -7.38
CA THR A 26 -16.94 17.83 -7.93
C THR A 26 -18.04 17.57 -6.90
N GLY A 27 -19.19 18.26 -6.97
CA GLY A 27 -20.30 18.08 -6.03
C GLY A 27 -20.74 19.39 -5.38
N GLU A 28 -21.21 19.32 -4.12
CA GLU A 28 -21.67 20.48 -3.34
C GLU A 28 -20.52 21.48 -3.11
N ASN A 29 -19.36 21.00 -2.69
CA ASN A 29 -18.17 21.80 -2.39
C ASN A 29 -17.11 21.59 -3.46
N ARG A 30 -17.30 22.21 -4.63
CA ARG A 30 -16.36 22.07 -5.75
C ARG A 30 -15.01 22.67 -5.41
N TRP A 31 -13.95 21.94 -5.73
CA TRP A 31 -12.59 22.39 -5.54
C TRP A 31 -11.69 21.87 -6.66
N ARG A 32 -10.66 22.63 -7.00
CA ARG A 32 -9.62 22.21 -7.93
C ARG A 32 -8.28 22.68 -7.39
N TRP A 33 -7.30 21.80 -7.42
CA TRP A 33 -5.94 22.16 -7.04
C TRP A 33 -5.38 23.22 -8.00
N THR A 34 -4.86 24.30 -7.44
CA THR A 34 -4.24 25.42 -8.18
C THR A 34 -2.83 25.73 -7.66
N GLY A 35 -2.18 24.77 -6.99
CA GLY A 35 -0.83 24.93 -6.44
C GLY A 35 0.25 25.10 -7.50
N ASP A 36 1.47 25.40 -7.05
CA ASP A 36 2.60 25.59 -7.96
C ASP A 36 2.88 24.29 -8.73
N LYS A 37 3.16 24.44 -10.03
CA LYS A 37 3.53 23.37 -10.95
C LYS A 37 4.81 22.64 -10.55
N THR A 38 5.62 23.22 -9.66
CA THR A 38 6.83 22.61 -9.08
C THR A 38 6.54 21.73 -7.87
N GLN A 39 5.35 21.85 -7.27
CA GLN A 39 4.97 21.12 -6.07
C GLN A 39 4.62 19.68 -6.43
N ASN A 40 5.56 18.78 -6.15
CA ASN A 40 5.44 17.34 -6.31
C ASN A 40 5.13 16.72 -4.93
N GLY A 41 4.14 15.83 -4.86
CA GLY A 41 3.79 15.12 -3.61
C GLY A 41 4.96 14.33 -3.02
N TYR A 42 5.77 13.68 -3.85
CA TYR A 42 6.96 12.94 -3.41
C TYR A 42 8.03 13.87 -2.81
N GLN A 43 8.24 15.04 -3.40
CA GLN A 43 9.18 16.02 -2.87
C GLN A 43 8.68 16.58 -1.52
N THR A 44 7.39 16.87 -1.44
CA THR A 44 6.74 17.35 -0.21
C THR A 44 6.90 16.33 0.92
N GLU A 45 6.67 15.05 0.63
CA GLU A 45 6.86 13.96 1.61
C GLU A 45 8.31 13.88 2.12
N HIS A 46 9.30 13.99 1.23
CA HIS A 46 10.71 14.03 1.62
C HIS A 46 11.06 15.27 2.45
N ASP A 47 10.60 16.45 2.04
CA ASP A 47 10.86 17.71 2.75
C ASP A 47 10.31 17.65 4.18
N GLU A 48 9.07 17.16 4.34
CA GLU A 48 8.44 16.96 5.65
C GLU A 48 9.18 15.92 6.49
N MET A 49 9.56 14.78 5.89
CA MET A 49 10.33 13.74 6.57
C MET A 49 11.65 14.29 7.10
N TYR A 50 12.45 14.97 6.27
CA TYR A 50 13.73 15.52 6.68
C TYR A 50 13.60 16.63 7.71
N ALA A 51 12.61 17.52 7.55
CA ALA A 51 12.32 18.56 8.52
C ALA A 51 11.97 17.96 9.90
N SER A 52 11.14 16.90 9.92
CA SER A 52 10.73 16.20 11.14
C SER A 52 11.94 15.60 11.90
N ILE A 53 12.88 14.99 11.16
CA ILE A 53 14.11 14.42 11.70
C ILE A 53 14.99 15.51 12.30
N ARG A 54 15.25 16.58 11.54
CA ARG A 54 16.12 17.68 11.97
C ARG A 54 15.56 18.45 13.16
N ALA A 55 14.24 18.57 13.24
CA ALA A 55 13.56 19.24 14.35
C ALA A 55 13.39 18.35 15.60
N GLY A 56 13.77 17.07 15.55
CA GLY A 56 13.53 16.12 16.64
C GLY A 56 12.04 15.85 16.90
N LYS A 57 11.19 16.06 15.89
CA LYS A 57 9.73 15.89 15.95
C LYS A 57 9.29 14.86 14.91
N PRO A 58 9.60 13.56 15.11
CA PRO A 58 9.37 12.55 14.09
C PRO A 58 7.89 12.42 13.74
N ILE A 59 7.59 12.29 12.46
CA ILE A 59 6.26 11.95 11.96
C ILE A 59 6.04 10.45 12.20
N ASN A 60 5.05 10.08 13.02
CA ASN A 60 4.73 8.68 13.30
C ASN A 60 3.47 8.24 12.53
N THR A 61 3.67 7.47 11.48
CA THR A 61 2.62 6.85 10.66
C THR A 61 2.58 5.32 10.81
N GLY A 62 3.19 4.78 11.87
CA GLY A 62 3.41 3.35 12.06
C GLY A 62 2.12 2.52 12.02
N ASP A 63 1.06 2.96 12.70
CA ASP A 63 -0.24 2.27 12.70
C ASP A 63 -0.81 2.11 11.28
N ARG A 64 -0.78 3.18 10.48
CA ARG A 64 -1.23 3.15 9.08
C ARG A 64 -0.37 2.22 8.22
N PHE A 65 0.95 2.26 8.39
CA PHE A 65 1.88 1.44 7.60
C PHE A 65 1.79 -0.04 7.93
N ILE A 66 1.67 -0.39 9.21
CA ILE A 66 1.46 -1.77 9.64
C ILE A 66 0.15 -2.30 9.04
N LYS A 67 -0.94 -1.52 9.11
CA LYS A 67 -2.24 -1.94 8.57
C LYS A 67 -2.22 -2.12 7.06
N THR A 68 -1.67 -1.17 6.31
CA THR A 68 -1.60 -1.25 4.84
C THR A 68 -0.71 -2.39 4.35
N THR A 69 0.42 -2.64 5.03
CA THR A 69 1.28 -3.80 4.74
C THR A 69 0.52 -5.11 4.99
N MET A 70 -0.20 -5.20 6.11
CA MET A 70 -1.02 -6.37 6.42
C MET A 70 -2.14 -6.58 5.38
N THR A 71 -2.79 -5.52 4.91
CA THR A 71 -3.77 -5.60 3.82
C THR A 71 -3.17 -6.17 2.54
N ALA A 72 -1.93 -5.79 2.18
CA ALA A 72 -1.24 -6.35 1.02
C ALA A 72 -0.94 -7.85 1.19
N ILE A 73 -0.51 -8.26 2.39
CA ILE A 73 -0.29 -9.68 2.74
C ILE A 73 -1.60 -10.47 2.63
N MET A 74 -2.71 -9.92 3.16
CA MET A 74 -4.04 -10.52 3.06
C MET A 74 -4.47 -10.67 1.59
N ALA A 75 -4.24 -9.66 0.76
CA ALA A 75 -4.56 -9.71 -0.66
C ALA A 75 -3.77 -10.81 -1.38
N ARG A 76 -2.48 -10.98 -1.06
CA ARG A 76 -1.66 -12.11 -1.55
C ARG A 76 -2.26 -13.45 -1.12
N MET A 77 -2.57 -13.61 0.17
CA MET A 77 -3.17 -14.85 0.71
C MET A 77 -4.48 -15.18 0.00
N ALA A 78 -5.37 -14.20 -0.16
CA ALA A 78 -6.65 -14.37 -0.85
C ALA A 78 -6.45 -14.75 -2.32
N ALA A 79 -5.54 -14.07 -3.04
CA ALA A 79 -5.27 -14.35 -4.44
C ALA A 79 -4.73 -15.78 -4.65
N TYR A 80 -3.78 -16.20 -3.81
CA TYR A 80 -3.14 -17.51 -3.96
C TYR A 80 -4.00 -18.67 -3.49
N THR A 81 -4.85 -18.46 -2.50
CA THR A 81 -5.75 -19.49 -1.97
C THR A 81 -7.10 -19.53 -2.69
N GLY A 82 -7.50 -18.43 -3.33
CA GLY A 82 -8.83 -18.28 -3.91
C GLY A 82 -9.94 -18.21 -2.85
N LYS A 83 -9.59 -17.90 -1.60
CA LYS A 83 -10.52 -17.86 -0.47
C LYS A 83 -10.70 -16.45 0.07
N GLU A 84 -11.83 -16.23 0.72
CA GLU A 84 -12.02 -15.08 1.59
C GLU A 84 -11.09 -15.21 2.80
N ILE A 85 -10.32 -14.17 3.08
CA ILE A 85 -9.36 -14.10 4.19
C ILE A 85 -9.77 -12.95 5.11
N THR A 86 -10.17 -13.27 6.33
CA THR A 86 -10.47 -12.24 7.34
C THR A 86 -9.18 -11.71 7.97
N TRP A 87 -9.29 -10.56 8.62
CA TRP A 87 -8.17 -9.95 9.34
C TRP A 87 -7.62 -10.88 10.43
N GLU A 88 -8.49 -11.51 11.20
CA GLU A 88 -8.15 -12.45 12.27
C GLU A 88 -7.48 -13.70 11.71
N MET A 89 -7.96 -14.25 10.59
CA MET A 89 -7.32 -15.39 9.93
C MET A 89 -5.88 -15.06 9.56
N ALA A 90 -5.68 -13.92 8.90
CA ALA A 90 -4.36 -13.52 8.42
C ALA A 90 -3.40 -13.21 9.57
N LEU A 91 -3.85 -12.56 10.65
CA LEU A 91 -3.03 -12.33 11.84
C LEU A 91 -2.65 -13.62 12.58
N ASN A 92 -3.47 -14.66 12.50
CA ASN A 92 -3.23 -15.93 13.17
C ASN A 92 -2.58 -17.01 12.28
N SER A 93 -2.37 -16.72 10.99
CA SER A 93 -1.76 -17.61 10.00
C SER A 93 -0.42 -18.19 10.48
N LYS A 94 -0.17 -19.45 10.14
CA LYS A 94 1.09 -20.15 10.43
C LYS A 94 1.99 -20.27 9.21
N GLU A 95 1.68 -19.54 8.12
CA GLU A 95 2.52 -19.50 6.92
C GLU A 95 3.94 -19.04 7.29
N ASP A 96 4.93 -19.85 6.95
CA ASP A 96 6.34 -19.53 7.11
C ASP A 96 7.06 -19.73 5.79
N LEU A 97 7.48 -18.63 5.18
CA LEU A 97 8.19 -18.61 3.91
C LEU A 97 9.71 -18.53 4.13
N PHE A 98 10.18 -18.49 5.37
CA PHE A 98 11.59 -18.31 5.69
C PHE A 98 12.35 -19.65 5.58
N PRO A 99 13.49 -19.70 4.87
CA PRO A 99 14.32 -20.90 4.83
C PRO A 99 14.84 -21.26 6.22
N LYS A 100 14.66 -22.52 6.65
CA LYS A 100 15.05 -22.98 7.99
C LYS A 100 16.56 -23.11 8.18
N ASN A 101 17.29 -23.48 7.12
CA ASN A 101 18.73 -23.70 7.15
C ASN A 101 19.41 -22.72 6.19
N ILE A 102 20.02 -21.66 6.73
CA ILE A 102 20.78 -20.68 5.96
C ILE A 102 22.27 -20.99 6.14
N THR A 103 22.88 -21.51 5.09
CA THR A 103 24.33 -21.76 5.01
C THR A 103 24.89 -21.11 3.76
N TRP A 104 26.19 -20.79 3.75
CA TRP A 104 26.84 -20.15 2.61
C TRP A 104 26.78 -20.97 1.31
N ASP A 105 26.65 -22.29 1.43
CA ASP A 105 26.56 -23.25 0.34
C ASP A 105 25.12 -23.70 0.03
N MET A 106 24.11 -23.06 0.64
CA MET A 106 22.71 -23.45 0.45
C MET A 106 22.30 -23.30 -1.02
N LYS A 107 21.65 -24.34 -1.56
CA LYS A 107 20.96 -24.25 -2.84
C LYS A 107 19.54 -23.78 -2.58
N HIS A 108 19.22 -22.54 -2.91
CA HIS A 108 17.83 -22.05 -2.82
C HIS A 108 17.02 -22.69 -3.96
N PRO A 109 16.06 -23.59 -3.67
CA PRO A 109 15.20 -24.12 -4.73
C PRO A 109 14.35 -22.98 -5.30
N VAL A 110 14.25 -22.89 -6.62
CA VAL A 110 13.35 -21.92 -7.25
C VAL A 110 11.93 -22.37 -6.95
N ALA A 111 11.19 -21.57 -6.18
CA ALA A 111 9.79 -21.86 -5.90
C ALA A 111 8.99 -21.83 -7.22
N PRO A 112 8.01 -22.72 -7.40
CA PRO A 112 7.11 -22.63 -8.54
C PRO A 112 6.37 -21.29 -8.51
N VAL A 113 6.04 -20.77 -9.69
CA VAL A 113 5.24 -19.54 -9.80
C VAL A 113 3.91 -19.76 -9.08
N ALA A 114 3.56 -18.84 -8.17
CA ALA A 114 2.31 -18.91 -7.45
C ALA A 114 1.13 -18.83 -8.43
N LYS A 115 0.23 -19.80 -8.35
CA LYS A 115 -0.99 -19.88 -9.17
C LYS A 115 -2.20 -19.50 -8.31
N PRO A 116 -3.06 -18.59 -8.79
CA PRO A 116 -4.28 -18.25 -8.06
C PRO A 116 -5.14 -19.47 -7.77
N GLY A 117 -5.69 -19.55 -6.55
CA GLY A 117 -6.61 -20.61 -6.12
C GLY A 117 -5.99 -21.99 -5.84
N GLN A 118 -4.65 -22.15 -5.87
CA GLN A 118 -4.01 -23.46 -5.66
C GLN A 118 -3.37 -23.62 -4.28
N THR A 119 -3.03 -22.52 -3.62
CA THR A 119 -2.34 -22.56 -2.32
C THR A 119 -3.35 -22.91 -1.23
N GLN A 120 -3.01 -23.80 -0.31
CA GLN A 120 -3.83 -24.05 0.86
C GLN A 120 -3.54 -22.98 1.91
N PHE A 121 -4.59 -22.48 2.56
CA PHE A 121 -4.43 -21.54 3.67
C PHE A 121 -3.94 -22.28 4.92
N SER A 122 -3.00 -21.67 5.65
CA SER A 122 -2.37 -22.23 6.87
C SER A 122 -2.08 -21.15 7.89
#